data_AF-E4UQV4-F1
#
_entry.id   AF-E4UQV4-F1
#
_cell.length_a   1.000
_cell.length_b   1.000
_cell.length_c   1.000
_cell.angle_alpha   90.00
_cell.angle_beta   90.00
_cell.angle_gamma   90.00
#
_symmetry.space_group_name_H-M   'P 1'
#
loop_
_entity.id
_entity.type
_entity.pdbx_description
1 polymer ?
#
loop_
_entity_poly.entity_id
_entity_poly.type
_entity_poly.pdbx_seq_one_letter_code
_entity_poly.pdbx_strand_id
1 'polypeptide(L)'
;MPSSIRATEEKASRRSPDKHGGAARPSSKVSIDELSSALNSLALPDDEQEPVNQFHKFLHKNADLVDFVANVIDPSVSNQQAAHIDLDAYVPHVQRFCARWQVSKRAEQNHLKLANGLRNIPCILLQNPTRTHDMAFDDMVENTATLRYLQDSLDDNGLSLDDVIILDAIPLLTDRDLYRLSTDERRIALFEASELTRRFIRINKVSVIVSLQCATQNNAKYDGISSFLRELGSSTKWARMETVMKTSIDGRALYVVQGFHPGHIIRTYKPDLRIKRERILQNILEQVYSPYAEWISEMAREEFSKSRKRLDCSANKFLNDLERALAAMQKLEALQTTVSPDIVIKGKDTRKQVLRVMKLMDNARSILEAN
;
A
#
# COMPACT_ATOMS: atom_id res chain seq x y z
N MET A 1 81.61 8.95 -3.49
CA MET A 1 81.75 10.40 -3.66
C MET A 1 80.77 10.84 -4.74
N PRO A 2 79.93 11.86 -4.53
CA PRO A 2 79.54 12.57 -3.29
C PRO A 2 78.04 12.30 -2.99
N SER A 3 77.38 12.65 -1.89
CA SER A 3 77.62 13.42 -0.65
C SER A 3 76.34 13.20 0.20
N SER A 4 76.43 12.87 1.49
CA SER A 4 76.21 13.80 2.63
C SER A 4 74.74 14.28 2.73
N ILE A 5 73.99 14.18 3.83
CA ILE A 5 74.20 14.79 5.17
C ILE A 5 73.30 14.09 6.21
N ARG A 6 73.70 14.22 7.48
CA ARG A 6 73.23 13.71 8.78
C ARG A 6 71.89 14.30 9.29
N ALA A 7 71.29 13.54 10.24
CA ALA A 7 70.63 13.92 11.52
C ALA A 7 69.43 14.91 11.47
N THR A 8 68.41 14.86 12.33
CA THR A 8 68.39 14.73 13.80
C THR A 8 67.03 14.25 14.30
N GLU A 9 67.05 13.60 15.47
CA GLU A 9 65.92 13.38 16.38
C GLU A 9 65.32 14.71 16.84
N GLU A 10 64.00 14.79 16.98
CA GLU A 10 63.37 15.77 17.88
C GLU A 10 62.16 15.16 18.60
N LYS A 11 62.34 14.94 19.90
CA LYS A 11 61.30 14.61 20.87
C LYS A 11 60.48 15.86 21.16
N ALA A 12 59.17 15.82 20.92
CA ALA A 12 58.24 16.80 21.47
C ALA A 12 57.24 16.13 22.41
N SER A 13 57.56 16.26 23.70
CA SER A 13 56.69 16.03 24.85
C SER A 13 55.58 17.08 24.87
N ARG A 14 54.31 16.66 24.94
CA ARG A 14 53.19 17.50 25.40
C ARG A 14 52.26 16.70 26.31
N ARG A 15 52.15 17.19 27.55
CA ARG A 15 51.20 16.76 28.59
C ARG A 15 49.91 17.59 28.52
N SER A 16 48.77 16.88 28.60
CA SER A 16 47.50 17.17 29.32
C SER A 16 46.64 18.39 28.87
N PRO A 17 45.32 18.51 29.21
CA PRO A 17 44.48 17.69 30.11
C PRO A 17 43.02 17.36 29.65
N ASP A 18 42.42 16.39 30.37
CA ASP A 18 41.03 16.26 30.88
C ASP A 18 39.72 16.60 30.09
N LYS A 19 38.82 15.60 30.20
CA LYS A 19 37.37 15.65 30.56
C LYS A 19 36.35 16.22 29.56
N HIS A 20 35.54 15.32 28.98
CA HIS A 20 34.07 15.35 28.90
C HIS A 20 33.62 13.89 28.74
N GLY A 21 32.80 13.29 29.63
CA GLY A 21 31.39 13.59 29.80
C GLY A 21 30.55 12.41 29.28
N GLY A 22 30.76 11.20 29.83
CA GLY A 22 30.03 10.00 29.44
C GLY A 22 28.68 9.91 30.15
N ALA A 23 27.59 10.18 29.45
CA ALA A 23 26.25 9.90 29.94
C ALA A 23 26.00 8.38 29.92
N ALA A 24 25.92 7.79 31.11
CA ALA A 24 25.51 6.41 31.29
C ALA A 24 24.04 6.23 30.83
N ARG A 25 23.82 5.42 29.80
CA ARG A 25 22.47 4.94 29.47
C ARG A 25 22.05 3.90 30.52
N PRO A 26 20.84 4.00 31.10
CA PRO A 26 20.35 2.98 32.02
C PRO A 26 20.07 1.68 31.25
N SER A 27 20.83 0.62 31.56
CA SER A 27 20.54 -0.72 31.09
C SER A 27 19.44 -1.34 31.96
N SER A 28 18.18 -1.08 31.64
CA SER A 28 17.07 -1.88 32.19
C SER A 28 17.03 -3.20 31.43
N LYS A 29 17.63 -4.25 32.00
CA LYS A 29 17.43 -5.62 31.54
C LYS A 29 15.99 -6.02 31.88
N VAL A 30 15.09 -5.94 30.89
CA VAL A 30 13.76 -6.53 30.98
C VAL A 30 13.93 -8.04 30.79
N SER A 31 13.42 -8.83 31.73
CA SER A 31 13.52 -10.29 31.68
C SER A 31 12.64 -10.84 30.55
N ILE A 32 13.09 -11.90 29.87
CA ILE A 32 12.28 -12.63 28.89
C ILE A 32 10.95 -13.12 29.52
N ASP A 33 10.96 -13.41 30.82
CA ASP A 33 9.76 -13.84 31.56
C ASP A 33 8.72 -12.71 31.72
N GLU A 34 9.16 -11.44 31.80
CA GLU A 34 8.27 -10.27 31.85
C GLU A 34 7.58 -10.03 30.50
N LEU A 35 8.28 -10.31 29.39
CA LEU A 35 7.72 -10.23 28.03
C LEU A 35 6.67 -11.35 27.79
N SER A 36 6.92 -12.56 28.28
CA SER A 36 5.95 -13.66 28.21
C SER A 36 4.71 -13.41 29.07
N SER A 37 4.86 -12.78 30.24
CA SER A 37 3.73 -12.44 31.12
C SER A 37 2.82 -11.37 30.51
N ALA A 38 3.39 -10.33 29.89
CA ALA A 38 2.64 -9.27 29.21
C ALA A 38 1.90 -9.75 27.94
N LEU A 39 2.38 -10.81 27.30
CA LEU A 39 1.71 -11.44 26.15
C LEU A 39 0.48 -12.27 26.55
N ASN A 40 0.50 -12.88 27.74
CA ASN A 40 -0.62 -13.68 28.23
C ASN A 40 -1.81 -12.84 28.71
N SER A 41 -1.61 -11.57 29.07
CA SER A 41 -2.70 -10.65 29.47
C SER A 41 -3.50 -10.06 28.30
N LEU A 42 -3.20 -10.43 27.05
CA LEU A 42 -3.86 -9.91 25.84
C LEU A 42 -4.75 -10.95 25.13
N ALA A 43 -4.94 -12.13 25.71
CA ALA A 43 -5.86 -13.14 25.19
C ALA A 43 -7.31 -12.77 25.54
N LEU A 44 -8.15 -12.57 24.52
CA LEU A 44 -9.60 -12.42 24.68
C LEU A 44 -10.26 -13.80 24.80
N PRO A 45 -11.42 -13.91 25.47
CA PRO A 45 -12.11 -15.18 25.64
C PRO A 45 -12.71 -15.67 24.29
N ASP A 46 -12.52 -16.95 24.03
CA ASP A 46 -13.15 -17.69 22.93
C ASP A 46 -14.65 -17.83 23.20
N ASP A 47 -15.50 -17.20 22.38
CA ASP A 47 -16.83 -17.72 22.13
C ASP A 47 -17.37 -17.26 20.77
N GLU A 48 -18.21 -18.13 20.20
CA GLU A 48 -18.98 -18.06 18.94
C GLU A 48 -18.42 -18.85 17.74
N GLN A 49 -18.87 -20.10 17.66
CA GLN A 49 -18.79 -20.98 16.50
C GLN A 49 -19.82 -20.56 15.43
N GLU A 50 -19.33 -20.09 14.29
CA GLU A 50 -20.14 -19.96 13.07
C GLU A 50 -20.23 -21.28 12.26
N PRO A 51 -21.31 -21.47 11.47
CA PRO A 51 -21.60 -22.74 10.82
C PRO A 51 -20.67 -23.05 9.65
N VAL A 52 -20.18 -24.30 9.63
CA VAL A 52 -19.24 -24.88 8.66
C VAL A 52 -19.87 -24.92 7.25
N ASN A 53 -19.44 -23.99 6.38
CA ASN A 53 -19.85 -23.93 4.99
C ASN A 53 -19.03 -24.92 4.11
N GLN A 54 -19.64 -25.41 3.03
CA GLN A 54 -19.23 -26.56 2.20
C GLN A 54 -17.88 -26.43 1.44
N PHE A 55 -17.06 -25.42 1.73
CA PHE A 55 -15.73 -25.19 1.14
C PHE A 55 -14.62 -26.15 1.61
N HIS A 56 -14.90 -27.04 2.57
CA HIS A 56 -13.90 -27.92 3.17
C HIS A 56 -13.43 -29.10 2.29
N LYS A 57 -14.00 -29.31 1.10
CA LYS A 57 -13.61 -30.43 0.22
C LYS A 57 -12.34 -30.23 -0.61
N PHE A 58 -11.71 -29.05 -0.62
CA PHE A 58 -10.50 -28.76 -1.40
C PHE A 58 -9.22 -28.67 -0.55
N LEU A 59 -8.99 -29.61 0.38
CA LEU A 59 -7.91 -29.52 1.37
C LEU A 59 -6.83 -30.59 1.22
N HIS A 60 -6.12 -30.56 0.09
CA HIS A 60 -4.69 -30.87 0.16
C HIS A 60 -3.97 -29.64 0.72
N LYS A 61 -2.87 -29.84 1.49
CA LYS A 61 -2.07 -28.72 2.04
C LYS A 61 -1.57 -27.75 0.96
N ASN A 62 -1.52 -28.22 -0.29
CA ASN A 62 -1.06 -27.53 -1.48
C ASN A 62 -2.16 -27.61 -2.54
N ALA A 63 -2.58 -26.46 -3.06
CA ALA A 63 -3.43 -26.35 -4.24
C ALA A 63 -2.62 -25.85 -5.44
N ASP A 64 -3.08 -26.19 -6.65
CA ASP A 64 -2.62 -25.58 -7.90
C ASP A 64 -3.14 -24.13 -7.99
N LEU A 65 -2.34 -23.21 -8.56
CA LEU A 65 -2.72 -21.81 -8.66
C LEU A 65 -3.99 -21.60 -9.49
N VAL A 66 -4.14 -22.33 -10.60
CA VAL A 66 -5.31 -22.16 -11.50
C VAL A 66 -6.59 -22.53 -10.76
N ASP A 67 -6.57 -23.68 -10.08
CA ASP A 67 -7.71 -24.12 -9.26
C ASP A 67 -7.98 -23.14 -8.11
N PHE A 68 -6.93 -22.59 -7.49
CA PHE A 68 -7.09 -21.62 -6.42
C PHE A 68 -7.73 -20.32 -6.92
N VAL A 69 -7.33 -19.80 -8.08
CA VAL A 69 -7.90 -18.59 -8.67
C VAL A 69 -9.38 -18.79 -8.92
N ALA A 70 -9.75 -19.86 -9.63
CA ALA A 70 -11.14 -20.14 -10.02
C ALA A 70 -12.07 -20.38 -8.81
N ASN A 71 -11.58 -21.00 -7.74
CA ASN A 71 -12.42 -21.40 -6.61
C ASN A 71 -12.35 -20.45 -5.41
N VAL A 72 -11.36 -19.57 -5.33
CA VAL A 72 -11.15 -18.67 -4.19
C VAL A 72 -11.08 -17.20 -4.61
N ILE A 73 -10.28 -16.85 -5.61
CA ILE A 73 -10.10 -15.46 -6.02
C ILE A 73 -11.36 -14.97 -6.76
N ASP A 74 -11.74 -15.59 -7.87
CA ASP A 74 -12.83 -15.11 -8.73
C ASP A 74 -14.15 -14.93 -7.96
N PRO A 75 -14.61 -15.89 -7.12
CA PRO A 75 -15.84 -15.72 -6.36
C PRO A 75 -15.76 -14.62 -5.31
N SER A 76 -14.56 -14.32 -4.81
CA SER A 76 -14.36 -13.29 -3.79
C SER A 76 -14.47 -11.89 -4.39
N VAL A 77 -13.97 -11.67 -5.61
CA VAL A 77 -13.94 -10.37 -6.29
C VAL A 77 -15.37 -9.82 -6.48
N SER A 78 -16.32 -10.66 -6.89
CA SER A 78 -17.69 -10.23 -7.22
C SER A 78 -18.50 -9.67 -6.04
N ASN A 79 -18.07 -9.89 -4.80
CA ASN A 79 -18.81 -9.51 -3.58
C ASN A 79 -18.18 -8.35 -2.81
N GLN A 80 -17.21 -7.64 -3.41
CA GLN A 80 -16.38 -6.67 -2.70
C GLN A 80 -16.77 -5.22 -2.97
N GLN A 81 -16.39 -4.36 -2.03
CA GLN A 81 -16.35 -2.91 -2.21
C GLN A 81 -14.89 -2.47 -2.26
N ALA A 82 -14.53 -1.64 -3.24
CA ALA A 82 -13.21 -1.02 -3.32
C ALA A 82 -13.08 0.02 -2.20
N ALA A 83 -12.36 -0.34 -1.15
CA ALA A 83 -12.03 0.55 -0.05
C ALA A 83 -10.61 0.24 0.42
N HIS A 84 -9.80 1.28 0.66
CA HIS A 84 -8.50 1.08 1.31
C HIS A 84 -8.67 0.50 2.70
N ILE A 85 -7.65 -0.21 3.16
CA ILE A 85 -7.62 -0.69 4.53
C ILE A 85 -7.57 0.49 5.53
N ASP A 86 -8.12 0.26 6.70
CA ASP A 86 -8.06 1.23 7.79
C ASP A 86 -6.82 0.92 8.64
N LEU A 87 -5.87 1.86 8.64
CA LEU A 87 -4.61 1.72 9.35
C LEU A 87 -4.66 2.24 10.79
N ASP A 88 -5.76 2.84 11.26
CA ASP A 88 -5.83 3.53 12.55
C ASP A 88 -5.47 2.61 13.73
N ALA A 89 -5.93 1.35 13.67
CA ALA A 89 -5.61 0.35 14.69
C ALA A 89 -4.15 -0.17 14.59
N TYR A 90 -3.49 -0.02 13.44
CA TYR A 90 -2.13 -0.52 13.19
C TYR A 90 -1.05 0.52 13.47
N VAL A 91 -1.29 1.79 13.11
CA VAL A 91 -0.34 2.91 13.23
C VAL A 91 0.31 3.03 14.62
N PRO A 92 -0.43 2.93 15.75
CA PRO A 92 0.19 3.03 17.08
C PRO A 92 1.20 1.92 17.38
N HIS A 93 1.08 0.74 16.75
CA HIS A 93 2.07 -0.33 16.90
C HIS A 93 3.34 -0.02 16.11
N VAL A 94 3.19 0.49 14.88
CA VAL A 94 4.30 0.93 14.03
C VAL A 94 5.08 2.06 14.72
N GLN A 95 4.39 3.08 15.22
CA GLN A 95 5.01 4.22 15.89
C GLN A 95 5.83 3.81 17.12
N ARG A 96 5.31 2.90 17.95
CA ARG A 96 6.02 2.37 19.11
C ARG A 96 7.29 1.62 18.71
N PHE A 97 7.19 0.80 17.66
CA PHE A 97 8.34 0.08 17.12
C PHE A 97 9.40 1.05 16.59
N CYS A 98 8.99 2.04 15.78
CA CYS A 98 9.91 3.03 15.22
C CYS A 98 10.62 3.83 16.32
N ALA A 99 9.90 4.24 17.37
CA ALA A 99 10.48 4.94 18.52
C ALA A 99 11.53 4.09 19.25
N ARG A 100 11.25 2.80 19.46
CA ARG A 100 12.17 1.88 20.15
C ARG A 100 13.45 1.63 19.34
N TRP A 101 13.30 1.36 18.04
CA TRP A 101 14.41 0.96 17.18
C TRP A 101 15.03 2.13 16.39
N GLN A 102 14.64 3.36 16.73
CA GLN A 102 15.14 4.59 16.10
C GLN A 102 14.98 4.61 14.58
N VAL A 103 13.88 4.04 14.09
CA VAL A 103 13.54 4.05 12.66
C VAL A 103 13.15 5.47 12.26
N SER A 104 13.59 5.91 11.08
CA SER A 104 13.33 7.28 10.63
C SER A 104 11.82 7.52 10.40
N LYS A 105 11.38 8.77 10.56
CA LYS A 105 9.97 9.10 10.30
C LYS A 105 9.58 8.85 8.84
N ARG A 106 10.52 9.00 7.90
CA ARG A 106 10.25 8.74 6.49
C ARG A 106 10.10 7.25 6.19
N ALA A 107 10.94 6.41 6.81
CA ALA A 107 10.79 4.96 6.79
C ALA A 107 9.42 4.50 7.29
N GLU A 108 8.97 5.08 8.41
CA GLU A 108 7.62 4.85 8.95
C GLU A 108 6.54 5.20 7.93
N GLN A 109 6.62 6.39 7.31
CA GLN A 109 5.63 6.86 6.33
C GLN A 109 5.60 5.99 5.08
N ASN A 110 6.76 5.60 4.56
CA ASN A 110 6.84 4.73 3.38
C ASN A 110 6.28 3.34 3.67
N HIS A 111 6.56 2.76 4.83
CA HIS A 111 5.96 1.51 5.27
C HIS A 111 4.44 1.60 5.35
N LEU A 112 3.91 2.67 5.98
CA LEU A 112 2.46 2.87 6.06
C LEU A 112 1.83 3.11 4.68
N LYS A 113 2.51 3.80 3.76
CA LYS A 113 2.03 4.00 2.40
C LYS A 113 1.96 2.68 1.62
N LEU A 114 3.01 1.87 1.65
CA LEU A 114 3.02 0.52 1.05
C LEU A 114 1.96 -0.40 1.66
N ALA A 115 1.69 -0.24 2.96
CA ALA A 115 0.66 -1.02 3.63
C ALA A 115 -0.76 -0.58 3.25
N ASN A 116 -0.97 0.67 2.81
CA ASN A 116 -2.28 1.27 2.57
C ASN A 116 -2.90 0.89 1.21
N GLY A 117 -3.00 -0.41 0.90
CA GLY A 117 -3.65 -0.90 -0.31
C GLY A 117 -5.17 -1.05 -0.17
N LEU A 118 -5.83 -1.45 -1.27
CA LEU A 118 -7.23 -1.83 -1.28
C LEU A 118 -7.47 -3.10 -0.46
N ARG A 119 -8.53 -3.08 0.33
CA ARG A 119 -8.99 -4.22 1.11
C ARG A 119 -9.39 -5.34 0.15
N ASN A 120 -9.11 -6.58 0.57
CA ASN A 120 -9.43 -7.83 -0.12
C ASN A 120 -8.59 -8.15 -1.36
N ILE A 121 -7.76 -7.23 -1.86
CA ILE A 121 -6.72 -7.58 -2.83
C ILE A 121 -5.64 -8.42 -2.14
N PRO A 122 -5.12 -9.48 -2.79
CA PRO A 122 -4.02 -10.28 -2.27
C PRO A 122 -2.81 -9.42 -1.89
N CYS A 123 -2.32 -9.60 -0.67
CA CYS A 123 -1.17 -8.84 -0.16
C CYS A 123 0.13 -9.41 -0.71
N ILE A 124 1.07 -8.56 -1.13
CA ILE A 124 2.43 -8.99 -1.48
C ILE A 124 3.28 -8.98 -0.20
N LEU A 125 3.92 -10.12 0.09
CA LEU A 125 4.85 -10.25 1.21
C LEU A 125 6.30 -10.33 0.69
N LEU A 126 7.05 -9.27 0.93
CA LEU A 126 8.48 -9.14 0.74
C LEU A 126 9.25 -9.55 2.00
N GLN A 127 10.58 -9.47 1.93
CA GLN A 127 11.43 -9.96 2.99
C GLN A 127 11.68 -8.91 4.07
N ASN A 128 12.36 -7.83 3.70
CA ASN A 128 12.71 -6.70 4.55
C ASN A 128 13.11 -5.51 3.66
N PRO A 129 12.99 -4.27 4.15
CA PRO A 129 13.30 -3.10 3.35
C PRO A 129 14.79 -3.01 2.98
N THR A 130 15.06 -2.36 1.86
CA THR A 130 16.41 -1.99 1.42
C THR A 130 16.88 -0.72 2.12
N ARG A 131 18.15 -0.34 1.91
CA ARG A 131 18.75 0.89 2.47
C ARG A 131 18.13 2.20 1.99
N THR A 132 17.21 2.15 1.02
CA THR A 132 16.57 3.30 0.38
C THR A 132 15.20 3.59 0.98
N HIS A 133 14.77 2.81 1.97
CA HIS A 133 13.42 2.89 2.54
C HIS A 133 13.12 4.20 3.28
N ASP A 134 14.13 5.03 3.55
CA ASP A 134 14.03 6.35 4.18
C ASP A 134 14.15 7.52 3.17
N MET A 135 14.15 7.22 1.87
CA MET A 135 14.04 8.20 0.77
C MET A 135 12.60 8.69 0.61
N ALA A 136 12.38 9.76 -0.18
CA ALA A 136 11.02 10.09 -0.62
C ALA A 136 10.40 8.89 -1.33
N PHE A 137 9.08 8.73 -1.26
CA PHE A 137 8.43 7.49 -1.71
C PHE A 137 8.74 7.15 -3.17
N ASP A 138 8.62 8.13 -4.07
CA ASP A 138 8.86 7.92 -5.49
C ASP A 138 10.34 7.60 -5.75
N ASP A 139 11.26 8.28 -5.07
CA ASP A 139 12.70 7.96 -5.12
C ASP A 139 12.99 6.56 -4.58
N MET A 140 12.31 6.13 -3.50
CA MET A 140 12.44 4.80 -2.93
C MET A 140 12.01 3.73 -3.94
N VAL A 141 10.89 3.94 -4.64
CA VAL A 141 10.41 3.01 -5.67
C VAL A 141 11.41 2.93 -6.82
N GLU A 142 11.84 4.07 -7.37
CA GLU A 142 12.78 4.14 -8.50
C GLU A 142 14.13 3.49 -8.17
N ASN A 143 14.61 3.66 -6.93
CA ASN A 143 15.91 3.14 -6.48
C ASN A 143 15.83 1.72 -5.88
N THR A 144 14.63 1.14 -5.77
CA THR A 144 14.46 -0.23 -5.25
C THR A 144 14.01 -1.14 -6.38
N ALA A 145 14.96 -1.86 -6.98
CA ALA A 145 14.69 -2.72 -8.14
C ALA A 145 13.56 -3.74 -7.94
N THR A 146 13.27 -4.13 -6.69
CA THR A 146 12.10 -4.98 -6.37
C THR A 146 10.78 -4.21 -6.44
N LEU A 147 10.70 -3.00 -5.90
CA LEU A 147 9.48 -2.18 -5.97
C LEU A 147 9.22 -1.71 -7.39
N ARG A 148 10.25 -1.30 -8.13
CA ARG A 148 10.13 -0.97 -9.55
C ARG A 148 9.60 -2.15 -10.38
N TYR A 149 10.16 -3.34 -10.18
CA TYR A 149 9.66 -4.53 -10.86
C TYR A 149 8.19 -4.80 -10.56
N LEU A 150 7.77 -4.64 -9.29
CA LEU A 150 6.38 -4.79 -8.91
C LEU A 150 5.48 -3.71 -9.51
N GLN A 151 5.95 -2.45 -9.56
CA GLN A 151 5.24 -1.37 -10.21
C GLN A 151 5.00 -1.69 -11.68
N ASP A 152 6.07 -1.99 -12.44
CA ASP A 152 5.97 -2.33 -13.85
C ASP A 152 5.00 -3.52 -14.07
N SER A 153 5.10 -4.56 -13.23
CA SER A 153 4.24 -5.75 -13.34
C SER A 153 2.78 -5.49 -12.98
N LEU A 154 2.51 -4.64 -12.00
CA LEU A 154 1.14 -4.28 -11.60
C LEU A 154 0.52 -3.34 -12.63
N ASP A 155 1.29 -2.36 -13.13
CA ASP A 155 0.87 -1.40 -14.14
C ASP A 155 0.46 -2.13 -15.44
N ASP A 156 1.22 -3.15 -15.84
CA ASP A 156 0.89 -4.04 -16.97
C ASP A 156 -0.47 -4.76 -16.78
N ASN A 157 -0.89 -4.97 -15.54
CA ASN A 157 -2.19 -5.55 -15.18
C ASN A 157 -3.26 -4.49 -14.88
N GLY A 158 -2.97 -3.19 -15.03
CA GLY A 158 -3.93 -2.11 -14.74
C GLY A 158 -4.12 -1.79 -13.25
N LEU A 159 -3.16 -2.18 -12.40
CA LEU A 159 -3.10 -1.82 -10.98
C LEU A 159 -1.88 -0.96 -10.71
N SER A 160 -1.90 -0.19 -9.63
CA SER A 160 -0.75 0.54 -9.13
C SER A 160 -0.23 -0.04 -7.81
N LEU A 161 0.95 0.40 -7.38
CA LEU A 161 1.45 0.08 -6.03
C LEU A 161 0.54 0.58 -4.91
N ASP A 162 -0.23 1.66 -5.13
CA ASP A 162 -1.15 2.20 -4.12
C ASP A 162 -2.42 1.33 -4.00
N ASP A 163 -2.74 0.50 -4.99
CA ASP A 163 -3.88 -0.42 -4.95
C ASP A 163 -3.58 -1.70 -4.16
N VAL A 164 -2.32 -2.11 -4.09
CA VAL A 164 -1.91 -3.40 -3.52
C VAL A 164 -1.22 -3.22 -2.16
N ILE A 165 -1.64 -4.00 -1.18
CA ILE A 165 -0.96 -4.03 0.12
C ILE A 165 0.41 -4.71 -0.06
N ILE A 166 1.49 -3.99 0.19
CA ILE A 166 2.85 -4.51 0.19
C ILE A 166 3.40 -4.48 1.61
N LEU A 167 3.76 -5.65 2.13
CA LEU A 167 4.36 -5.81 3.46
C LEU A 167 5.72 -6.46 3.35
N ASP A 168 6.58 -6.17 4.30
CA ASP A 168 7.76 -6.99 4.57
C ASP A 168 7.49 -7.99 5.69
N ALA A 169 8.10 -9.17 5.61
CA ALA A 169 8.13 -10.13 6.71
C ALA A 169 8.84 -9.52 7.93
N ILE A 170 9.91 -8.77 7.70
CA ILE A 170 10.62 -7.98 8.72
C ILE A 170 10.52 -6.50 8.32
N PRO A 171 9.42 -5.82 8.69
CA PRO A 171 9.19 -4.44 8.32
C PRO A 171 10.14 -3.50 9.04
N LEU A 172 10.39 -2.33 8.43
CA LEU A 172 11.09 -1.19 9.02
C LEU A 172 12.57 -1.40 9.39
N LEU A 173 13.10 -2.61 9.29
CA LEU A 173 14.50 -2.93 9.60
C LEU A 173 15.23 -3.42 8.36
N THR A 174 16.28 -2.72 7.96
CA THR A 174 17.16 -3.19 6.91
C THR A 174 18.18 -4.19 7.44
N ASP A 175 18.84 -4.88 6.52
CA ASP A 175 20.03 -5.66 6.82
C ASP A 175 21.08 -4.85 7.59
N ARG A 176 21.28 -3.58 7.22
CA ARG A 176 22.26 -2.70 7.85
C ARG A 176 21.89 -2.41 9.30
N ASP A 177 20.61 -2.23 9.59
CA ASP A 177 20.13 -1.97 10.95
C ASP A 177 20.35 -3.20 11.82
N LEU A 178 19.98 -4.37 11.29
CA LEU A 178 20.19 -5.65 11.97
C LEU A 178 21.67 -5.96 12.24
N TYR A 179 22.59 -5.57 11.36
CA TYR A 179 24.03 -5.77 11.56
C TYR A 179 24.65 -4.87 12.65
N ARG A 180 23.97 -3.78 13.04
CA ARG A 180 24.46 -2.84 14.06
C ARG A 180 24.06 -3.25 15.48
N LEU A 181 23.09 -4.14 15.61
CA LEU A 181 22.59 -4.64 16.88
C LEU A 181 23.46 -5.77 17.41
N SER A 182 23.53 -5.91 18.75
CA SER A 182 24.05 -7.13 19.36
C SER A 182 23.19 -8.35 19.00
N THR A 183 23.69 -9.57 19.21
CA THR A 183 22.92 -10.80 18.91
C THR A 183 21.58 -10.82 19.64
N ASP A 184 21.54 -10.43 20.92
CA ASP A 184 20.31 -10.44 21.72
C ASP A 184 19.33 -9.35 21.27
N GLU A 185 19.81 -8.13 21.05
CA GLU A 185 18.98 -7.04 20.53
C GLU A 185 18.41 -7.39 19.15
N ARG A 186 19.22 -8.00 18.28
CA ARG A 186 18.77 -8.43 16.95
C ARG A 186 17.66 -9.46 17.03
N ARG A 187 17.74 -10.44 17.94
CA ARG A 187 16.68 -11.45 18.14
C ARG A 187 15.37 -10.79 18.58
N ILE A 188 15.45 -9.83 19.51
CA ILE A 188 14.28 -9.09 20.00
C ILE A 188 13.69 -8.21 18.87
N ALA A 189 14.53 -7.49 18.13
CA ALA A 189 14.12 -6.64 17.01
C ALA A 189 13.41 -7.45 15.91
N LEU A 190 13.96 -8.61 15.56
CA LEU A 190 13.37 -9.52 14.58
C LEU A 190 12.03 -10.08 15.05
N PHE A 191 11.93 -10.48 16.31
CA PHE A 191 10.67 -10.95 16.89
C PHE A 191 9.61 -9.85 16.85
N GLU A 192 9.92 -8.66 17.34
CA GLU A 192 8.98 -7.52 17.36
C GLU A 192 8.57 -7.08 15.95
N ALA A 193 9.50 -7.05 15.00
CA ALA A 193 9.21 -6.75 13.60
C ALA A 193 8.27 -7.82 13.02
N SER A 194 8.54 -9.10 13.31
CA SER A 194 7.68 -10.19 12.85
C SER A 194 6.26 -10.14 13.41
N GLU A 195 6.14 -9.71 14.68
CA GLU A 195 4.84 -9.51 15.32
C GLU A 195 4.09 -8.30 14.76
N LEU A 196 4.77 -7.27 14.24
CA LEU A 196 4.11 -6.20 13.49
C LEU A 196 3.42 -6.75 12.23
N THR A 197 4.10 -7.58 11.45
CA THR A 197 3.52 -8.19 10.24
C THR A 197 2.35 -9.11 10.59
N ARG A 198 2.51 -9.96 11.61
CA ARG A 198 1.41 -10.80 12.12
C ARG A 198 0.22 -9.97 12.55
N ARG A 199 0.46 -8.89 13.30
CA ARG A 199 -0.60 -8.01 13.81
C ARG A 199 -1.32 -7.29 12.67
N PHE A 200 -0.61 -6.85 11.64
CA PHE A 200 -1.22 -6.28 10.45
C PHE A 200 -2.16 -7.28 9.78
N ILE A 201 -1.70 -8.50 9.50
CA ILE A 201 -2.49 -9.57 8.87
C ILE A 201 -3.76 -9.85 9.66
N ARG A 202 -3.66 -9.83 11.00
CA ARG A 202 -4.78 -10.03 11.92
C ARG A 202 -5.80 -8.89 11.88
N ILE A 203 -5.34 -7.65 12.09
CA ILE A 203 -6.21 -6.46 12.14
C ILE A 203 -6.97 -6.31 10.82
N ASN A 204 -6.26 -6.43 9.70
CA ASN A 204 -6.82 -6.21 8.37
C ASN A 204 -7.44 -7.47 7.75
N LYS A 205 -7.51 -8.57 8.51
CA LYS A 205 -8.07 -9.85 8.09
C LYS A 205 -7.57 -10.31 6.70
N VAL A 206 -6.28 -10.12 6.42
CA VAL A 206 -5.66 -10.53 5.14
C VAL A 206 -5.85 -12.04 4.96
N SER A 207 -6.43 -12.48 3.85
CA SER A 207 -6.79 -13.88 3.56
C SER A 207 -5.88 -14.54 2.52
N VAL A 208 -5.29 -13.75 1.62
CA VAL A 208 -4.40 -14.21 0.55
C VAL A 208 -3.12 -13.38 0.57
N ILE A 209 -1.99 -14.07 0.52
CA ILE A 209 -0.65 -13.48 0.45
C ILE A 209 0.09 -14.06 -0.75
N VAL A 210 0.62 -13.21 -1.63
CA VAL A 210 1.64 -13.57 -2.61
C VAL A 210 3.00 -13.41 -1.95
N SER A 211 3.59 -14.51 -1.53
CA SER A 211 4.88 -14.50 -0.83
C SER A 211 6.03 -14.47 -1.84
N LEU A 212 6.77 -13.37 -1.85
CA LEU A 212 7.94 -13.16 -2.67
C LEU A 212 9.22 -13.14 -1.84
N GLN A 213 9.23 -13.75 -0.65
CA GLN A 213 10.40 -13.85 0.21
C GLN A 213 10.86 -15.31 0.32
N CYS A 214 12.17 -15.56 0.14
CA CYS A 214 12.71 -16.93 0.13
C CYS A 214 13.77 -17.20 1.20
N ALA A 215 14.34 -16.16 1.83
CA ALA A 215 15.58 -16.31 2.61
C ALA A 215 15.40 -16.35 4.13
N THR A 216 14.16 -16.42 4.62
CA THR A 216 13.86 -16.56 6.06
C THR A 216 13.92 -18.02 6.54
N GLN A 217 13.89 -19.00 5.63
CA GLN A 217 14.01 -20.42 5.97
C GLN A 217 15.49 -20.79 6.21
N ASN A 218 15.82 -21.17 7.44
CA ASN A 218 17.14 -21.70 7.85
C ASN A 218 18.36 -20.76 7.78
N ASN A 219 18.17 -19.45 7.84
CA ASN A 219 19.28 -18.49 7.90
C ASN A 219 19.51 -17.98 9.33
N ALA A 220 20.70 -18.19 9.89
CA ALA A 220 21.09 -17.75 11.24
C ALA A 220 20.99 -16.24 11.45
N LYS A 221 21.07 -15.43 10.37
CA LYS A 221 20.82 -13.99 10.42
C LYS A 221 19.41 -13.66 10.93
N TYR A 222 18.47 -14.55 10.66
CA TYR A 222 17.06 -14.41 11.00
C TYR A 222 16.66 -15.33 12.17
N ASP A 223 17.63 -15.69 13.01
CA ASP A 223 17.37 -16.31 14.31
C ASP A 223 16.63 -15.29 15.20
N GLY A 224 15.40 -15.63 15.63
CA GLY A 224 14.47 -14.73 16.32
C GLY A 224 13.17 -14.40 15.57
N ILE A 225 13.07 -14.70 14.26
CA ILE A 225 11.79 -14.58 13.54
C ILE A 225 10.78 -15.60 14.09
N SER A 226 9.53 -15.16 14.28
CA SER A 226 8.41 -16.02 14.70
C SER A 226 8.21 -17.22 13.76
N SER A 227 7.79 -18.36 14.31
CA SER A 227 7.48 -19.57 13.52
C SER A 227 6.43 -19.30 12.45
N PHE A 228 5.42 -18.47 12.76
CA PHE A 228 4.38 -18.04 11.84
C PHE A 228 4.93 -17.46 10.53
N LEU A 229 5.89 -16.53 10.58
CA LEU A 229 6.43 -15.95 9.34
C LEU A 229 7.24 -16.94 8.52
N ARG A 230 7.79 -18.00 9.12
CA ARG A 230 8.46 -19.07 8.38
C ARG A 230 7.46 -19.87 7.53
N GLU A 231 6.23 -20.02 7.99
CA GLU A 231 5.13 -20.64 7.24
C GLU A 231 4.67 -19.80 6.07
N LEU A 232 4.81 -18.46 6.17
CA LEU A 232 4.58 -17.55 5.04
C LEU A 232 5.76 -17.53 4.05
N GLY A 233 6.85 -18.24 4.35
CA GLY A 233 8.01 -18.40 3.48
C GLY A 233 7.65 -18.92 2.10
N SER A 234 8.15 -18.27 1.06
CA SER A 234 8.22 -18.87 -0.27
C SER A 234 9.48 -19.71 -0.42
N SER A 235 9.45 -20.71 -1.30
CA SER A 235 10.65 -21.43 -1.73
C SER A 235 10.74 -21.45 -3.24
N THR A 236 11.97 -21.50 -3.76
CA THR A 236 12.19 -21.64 -5.22
C THR A 236 11.60 -22.93 -5.79
N LYS A 237 11.44 -23.97 -4.98
CA LYS A 237 10.79 -25.22 -5.41
C LYS A 237 9.28 -25.00 -5.59
N TRP A 238 8.63 -24.43 -4.58
CA TRP A 238 7.18 -24.21 -4.58
C TRP A 238 6.76 -23.12 -5.57
N ALA A 239 7.56 -22.07 -5.73
CA ALA A 239 7.32 -21.04 -6.73
C ALA A 239 7.34 -21.58 -8.16
N ARG A 240 8.24 -22.54 -8.48
CA ARG A 240 8.24 -23.19 -9.80
C ARG A 240 7.03 -24.06 -10.07
N MET A 241 6.41 -24.56 -9.00
CA MET A 241 5.23 -25.40 -9.06
C MET A 241 3.96 -24.56 -8.92
N GLU A 242 4.07 -23.22 -8.91
CA GLU A 242 2.94 -22.28 -8.76
C GLU A 242 1.99 -22.72 -7.63
N THR A 243 2.58 -23.15 -6.51
CA THR A 243 1.82 -23.78 -5.43
C THR A 243 1.19 -22.74 -4.52
N VAL A 244 -0.03 -23.00 -4.09
CA VAL A 244 -0.70 -22.26 -3.02
C VAL A 244 -0.73 -23.11 -1.76
N MET A 245 -0.14 -22.60 -0.68
CA MET A 245 -0.16 -23.26 0.62
C MET A 245 -1.29 -22.71 1.48
N LYS A 246 -1.98 -23.57 2.23
CA LYS A 246 -2.95 -23.14 3.24
C LYS A 246 -2.33 -23.23 4.64
N THR A 247 -2.35 -22.11 5.36
CA THR A 247 -2.08 -22.04 6.80
C THR A 247 -3.28 -21.41 7.53
N SER A 248 -3.15 -21.16 8.83
CA SER A 248 -4.14 -20.49 9.65
C SER A 248 -3.51 -19.45 10.55
N ILE A 249 -4.18 -18.30 10.70
CA ILE A 249 -3.86 -17.30 11.73
C ILE A 249 -5.10 -17.12 12.60
N ASP A 250 -4.96 -17.39 13.90
CA ASP A 250 -6.03 -17.25 14.89
C ASP A 250 -7.33 -17.97 14.44
N GLY A 251 -7.19 -19.23 14.00
CA GLY A 251 -8.30 -20.06 13.50
C GLY A 251 -8.81 -19.75 12.08
N ARG A 252 -8.40 -18.63 11.49
CA ARG A 252 -8.82 -18.20 10.14
C ARG A 252 -7.87 -18.72 9.07
N ALA A 253 -8.43 -19.21 7.96
CA ALA A 253 -7.64 -19.63 6.81
C ALA A 253 -6.84 -18.47 6.22
N LEU A 254 -5.58 -18.75 5.91
CA LEU A 254 -4.65 -17.85 5.21
C LEU A 254 -4.00 -18.63 4.07
N TYR A 255 -4.13 -18.13 2.85
CA TYR A 255 -3.57 -18.73 1.65
C TYR A 255 -2.29 -18.02 1.24
N VAL A 256 -1.24 -18.78 0.97
CA VAL A 256 0.09 -18.27 0.62
C VAL A 256 0.45 -18.77 -0.77
N VAL A 257 0.29 -17.90 -1.76
CA VAL A 257 0.75 -18.12 -3.14
C VAL A 257 2.28 -17.99 -3.15
N GLN A 258 2.96 -19.03 -3.63
CA GLN A 258 4.42 -19.11 -3.58
C GLN A 258 5.02 -18.45 -4.83
N GLY A 259 5.75 -17.35 -4.69
CA GLY A 259 6.40 -16.64 -5.80
C GLY A 259 7.91 -16.46 -5.63
N PHE A 260 8.59 -16.07 -6.70
CA PHE A 260 10.01 -15.71 -6.66
C PHE A 260 10.20 -14.27 -6.17
N HIS A 261 11.17 -14.03 -5.31
CA HIS A 261 11.62 -12.67 -5.04
C HIS A 261 12.16 -12.02 -6.34
N PRO A 262 11.75 -10.81 -6.76
CA PRO A 262 12.28 -10.14 -7.95
C PRO A 262 13.81 -10.01 -7.94
N GLY A 263 14.40 -9.67 -6.79
CA GLY A 263 15.85 -9.72 -6.57
C GLY A 263 16.55 -11.05 -6.94
N HIS A 264 15.89 -12.21 -6.85
CA HIS A 264 16.46 -13.48 -7.35
C HIS A 264 16.49 -13.54 -8.87
N ILE A 265 15.51 -12.97 -9.57
CA ILE A 265 15.45 -12.89 -11.03
C ILE A 265 16.54 -11.93 -11.52
N ILE A 266 16.58 -10.72 -10.96
CA ILE A 266 17.50 -9.65 -11.34
C ILE A 266 18.97 -10.08 -11.19
N ARG A 267 19.30 -10.82 -10.12
CA ARG A 267 20.67 -11.31 -9.87
C ARG A 267 21.01 -12.61 -10.61
N THR A 268 20.09 -13.19 -11.39
CA THR A 268 20.36 -14.43 -12.12
C THR A 268 21.20 -14.14 -13.37
N TYR A 269 22.46 -14.60 -13.37
CA TYR A 269 23.38 -14.43 -14.50
C TYR A 269 23.03 -15.27 -15.74
N LYS A 270 22.39 -16.44 -15.57
CA LYS A 270 22.02 -17.33 -16.67
C LYS A 270 20.75 -16.83 -17.37
N PRO A 271 20.80 -16.37 -18.64
CA PRO A 271 19.65 -15.74 -19.31
C PRO A 271 18.39 -16.63 -19.34
N ASP A 272 18.53 -17.89 -19.75
CA ASP A 272 17.37 -18.81 -19.86
C ASP A 272 16.69 -19.04 -18.50
N LEU A 273 17.48 -19.14 -17.43
CA LEU A 273 16.95 -19.31 -16.08
C LEU A 273 16.28 -18.03 -15.57
N ARG A 274 16.84 -16.86 -15.91
CA ARG A 274 16.24 -15.56 -15.60
C ARG A 274 14.87 -15.44 -16.27
N ILE A 275 14.81 -15.63 -17.60
CA ILE A 275 13.58 -15.57 -18.40
C ILE A 275 12.54 -16.55 -17.86
N LYS A 276 12.95 -17.79 -17.55
CA LYS A 276 12.03 -18.80 -17.00
C LYS A 276 11.43 -18.37 -15.65
N ARG A 277 12.25 -17.82 -14.75
CA ARG A 277 11.78 -17.37 -13.42
C ARG A 277 10.89 -16.13 -13.52
N GLU A 278 11.26 -15.21 -14.40
CA GLU A 278 10.50 -14.01 -14.71
C GLU A 278 9.12 -14.35 -15.24
N ARG A 279 9.02 -15.24 -16.23
CA ARG A 279 7.74 -15.73 -16.75
C ARG A 279 6.87 -16.36 -15.67
N ILE A 280 7.45 -17.20 -14.81
CA ILE A 280 6.68 -17.81 -13.71
C ILE A 280 6.13 -16.74 -12.76
N LEU A 281 6.94 -15.75 -12.38
CA LEU A 281 6.48 -14.69 -11.49
C LEU A 281 5.41 -13.82 -12.16
N GLN A 282 5.60 -13.44 -13.43
CA GLN A 282 4.62 -12.69 -14.20
C GLN A 282 3.29 -13.45 -14.30
N ASN A 283 3.33 -14.74 -14.64
CA ASN A 283 2.14 -15.58 -14.68
C ASN A 283 1.42 -15.66 -13.33
N ILE A 284 2.16 -15.72 -12.21
CA ILE A 284 1.56 -15.71 -10.87
C ILE A 284 0.88 -14.37 -10.61
N LEU A 285 1.56 -13.26 -10.89
CA LEU A 285 1.01 -11.92 -10.65
C LEU A 285 -0.22 -11.68 -11.53
N GLU A 286 -0.16 -11.98 -12.82
CA GLU A 286 -1.28 -11.86 -13.76
C GLU A 286 -2.48 -12.69 -13.29
N GLN A 287 -2.31 -13.99 -13.01
CA GLN A 287 -3.42 -14.85 -12.57
C GLN A 287 -4.05 -14.38 -11.25
N VAL A 288 -3.26 -13.84 -10.32
CA VAL A 288 -3.74 -13.41 -9.01
C VAL A 288 -4.40 -12.04 -9.07
N TYR A 289 -3.88 -11.11 -9.88
CA TYR A 289 -4.25 -9.69 -9.84
C TYR A 289 -5.18 -9.25 -10.97
N SER A 290 -5.15 -9.88 -12.14
CA SER A 290 -6.04 -9.52 -13.27
C SER A 290 -7.53 -9.53 -12.92
N PRO A 291 -8.06 -10.51 -12.15
CA PRO A 291 -9.46 -10.48 -11.73
C PRO A 291 -9.83 -9.21 -10.95
N TYR A 292 -8.92 -8.69 -10.12
CA TYR A 292 -9.14 -7.47 -9.35
C TYR A 292 -9.04 -6.22 -10.21
N ALA A 293 -8.10 -6.19 -11.16
CA ALA A 293 -7.94 -5.07 -12.07
C ALA A 293 -9.15 -4.89 -13.00
N GLU A 294 -9.68 -6.00 -13.52
CA GLU A 294 -10.91 -6.01 -14.31
C GLU A 294 -12.09 -5.48 -13.50
N TRP A 295 -12.23 -5.93 -12.25
CA TRP A 295 -13.27 -5.47 -11.34
C TRP A 295 -13.18 -3.98 -11.00
N ILE A 296 -11.98 -3.47 -10.66
CA ILE A 296 -11.76 -2.03 -10.41
C ILE A 296 -12.12 -1.22 -11.66
N SER A 297 -11.70 -1.69 -12.83
CA SER A 297 -12.01 -1.05 -14.10
C SER A 297 -13.51 -1.02 -14.38
N GLU A 298 -14.24 -2.10 -14.09
CA GLU A 298 -15.69 -2.17 -14.22
C GLU A 298 -16.38 -1.18 -13.27
N MET A 299 -15.96 -1.13 -12.00
CA MET A 299 -16.47 -0.17 -11.02
C MET A 299 -16.28 1.27 -11.48
N ALA A 300 -15.08 1.61 -11.96
CA ALA A 300 -14.78 2.95 -12.47
C ALA A 300 -15.65 3.30 -13.70
N ARG A 301 -15.86 2.34 -14.62
CA ARG A 301 -16.74 2.52 -15.79
C ARG A 301 -18.19 2.75 -15.38
N GLU A 302 -18.69 2.01 -14.39
CA GLU A 302 -20.03 2.22 -13.86
C GLU A 302 -20.20 3.60 -13.20
N GLU A 303 -19.24 4.01 -12.37
CA GLU A 303 -19.27 5.31 -11.69
C GLU A 303 -19.21 6.46 -12.70
N PHE A 304 -18.35 6.34 -13.71
CA PHE A 304 -18.28 7.29 -14.81
C PHE A 304 -19.61 7.36 -15.58
N SER A 305 -20.22 6.21 -15.89
CA SER A 305 -21.53 6.15 -16.56
C SER A 305 -22.64 6.81 -15.73
N LYS A 306 -22.67 6.56 -14.40
CA LYS A 306 -23.61 7.21 -13.47
C LYS A 306 -23.39 8.72 -13.42
N SER A 307 -22.14 9.16 -13.34
CA SER A 307 -21.77 10.59 -13.32
C SER A 307 -22.14 11.29 -14.62
N ARG A 308 -21.86 10.67 -15.77
CA ARG A 308 -22.26 11.17 -17.08
C ARG A 308 -23.78 11.33 -17.20
N LYS A 309 -24.57 10.33 -16.79
CA LYS A 309 -26.04 10.43 -16.79
C LYS A 309 -26.55 11.60 -15.91
N ARG A 310 -25.92 11.86 -14.76
CA ARG A 310 -26.26 13.00 -13.90
C ARG A 310 -25.93 14.34 -14.57
N LEU A 311 -24.78 14.42 -15.23
CA LEU A 311 -24.39 15.60 -16.01
C LEU A 311 -25.35 15.84 -17.16
N ASP A 312 -25.69 14.81 -17.94
CA ASP A 312 -26.64 14.93 -19.05
C ASP A 312 -28.03 15.38 -18.57
N CYS A 313 -28.52 14.84 -17.45
CA CYS A 313 -29.78 15.28 -16.84
C CYS A 313 -29.72 16.74 -16.39
N SER A 314 -28.60 17.16 -15.79
CA SER A 314 -28.39 18.54 -15.34
C SER A 314 -28.30 19.51 -16.52
N ALA A 315 -27.60 19.12 -17.59
CA ALA A 315 -27.49 19.88 -18.82
C ALA A 315 -28.85 20.05 -19.51
N ASN A 316 -29.63 18.96 -19.64
CA ASN A 316 -30.97 19.01 -20.21
C ASN A 316 -31.93 19.89 -19.38
N LYS A 317 -31.84 19.83 -18.06
CA LYS A 317 -32.61 20.72 -17.17
C LYS A 317 -32.24 22.19 -17.41
N PHE A 318 -30.95 22.50 -17.52
CA PHE A 318 -30.46 23.84 -17.79
C PHE A 318 -30.93 24.37 -19.17
N LEU A 319 -30.88 23.54 -20.21
CA LEU A 319 -31.40 23.89 -21.54
C LEU A 319 -32.90 24.20 -21.49
N ASN A 320 -33.70 23.36 -20.82
CA ASN A 320 -35.13 23.59 -20.64
C ASN A 320 -35.41 24.88 -19.83
N ASP A 321 -34.57 25.23 -18.86
CA ASP A 321 -34.67 26.48 -18.10
C ASP A 321 -34.38 27.70 -18.99
N LEU A 322 -33.37 27.60 -19.87
CA LEU A 322 -33.04 28.63 -20.84
C LEU A 322 -34.17 28.85 -21.87
N GLU A 323 -34.73 27.78 -22.42
CA GLU A 323 -35.86 27.88 -23.35
C GLU A 323 -37.08 28.55 -22.71
N ARG A 324 -37.39 28.18 -21.45
CA ARG A 324 -38.48 28.82 -20.69
C ARG A 324 -38.20 30.30 -20.43
N ALA A 325 -36.97 30.66 -20.10
CA ALA A 325 -36.57 32.05 -19.91
C ALA A 325 -36.70 32.87 -21.21
N LEU A 326 -36.24 32.31 -22.33
CA LEU A 326 -36.35 32.94 -23.64
C LEU A 326 -37.82 33.16 -24.05
N ALA A 327 -38.68 32.15 -23.87
CA ALA A 327 -40.11 32.27 -24.14
C ALA A 327 -40.78 33.34 -23.25
N ALA A 328 -40.39 33.42 -21.97
CA ALA A 328 -40.89 34.47 -21.06
C ALA A 328 -40.45 35.87 -21.51
N MET A 329 -39.20 36.02 -21.98
CA MET A 329 -38.69 37.28 -22.51
C MET A 329 -39.45 37.73 -23.78
N GLN A 330 -39.67 36.82 -24.74
CA GLN A 330 -40.45 37.11 -25.94
C GLN A 330 -41.88 37.53 -25.62
N LYS A 331 -42.52 36.90 -24.63
CA LYS A 331 -43.86 37.27 -24.16
C LYS A 331 -43.89 38.67 -23.54
N LEU A 332 -42.87 39.05 -22.77
CA LEU A 332 -42.76 40.40 -22.21
C LEU A 332 -42.59 41.45 -23.29
N GLU A 333 -41.81 41.17 -24.33
CA GLU A 333 -41.61 42.06 -25.48
C GLU A 333 -42.91 42.27 -26.27
N ALA A 334 -43.66 41.20 -26.54
CA ALA A 334 -44.97 41.27 -27.19
C ALA A 334 -46.02 42.07 -26.39
N LEU A 335 -45.94 42.04 -25.05
CA LEU A 335 -46.78 42.85 -24.18
C LEU A 335 -46.38 44.33 -24.22
N GLN A 336 -45.08 44.65 -24.38
CA GLN A 336 -44.63 46.04 -24.51
C GLN A 336 -45.08 46.68 -25.83
N THR A 337 -45.17 45.91 -26.91
CA THR A 337 -45.61 46.43 -28.22
C THR A 337 -47.12 46.62 -28.33
N THR A 338 -47.92 45.96 -27.47
CA THR A 338 -49.39 46.05 -27.46
C THR A 338 -49.94 47.09 -26.49
N VAL A 339 -49.17 47.53 -25.50
CA VAL A 339 -49.59 48.58 -24.56
C VAL A 339 -49.35 49.96 -25.18
N SER A 340 -50.42 50.72 -25.38
CA SER A 340 -50.38 52.10 -25.88
C SER A 340 -49.42 52.97 -25.05
N PRO A 341 -48.58 53.84 -25.67
CA PRO A 341 -47.56 54.64 -24.98
C PRO A 341 -48.09 55.59 -23.88
N ASP A 342 -49.40 55.74 -23.75
CA ASP A 342 -50.03 56.61 -22.74
C ASP A 342 -50.20 55.97 -21.35
N ILE A 343 -49.85 54.69 -21.17
CA ILE A 343 -49.86 54.05 -19.85
C ILE A 343 -48.44 54.06 -19.27
N VAL A 344 -48.13 55.09 -18.47
CA VAL A 344 -46.90 55.19 -17.68
C VAL A 344 -46.89 54.08 -16.61
N ILE A 345 -46.32 52.93 -16.95
CA ILE A 345 -46.09 51.84 -16.01
C ILE A 345 -45.00 52.28 -15.01
N LYS A 346 -45.42 52.71 -13.82
CA LYS A 346 -44.57 52.92 -12.64
C LYS A 346 -44.03 51.55 -12.14
N GLY A 347 -43.07 50.97 -12.85
CA GLY A 347 -42.48 49.67 -12.50
C GLY A 347 -40.95 49.68 -12.62
N LYS A 348 -40.26 50.43 -11.75
CA LYS A 348 -38.78 50.47 -11.73
C LYS A 348 -38.12 49.10 -11.44
N ASP A 349 -38.84 48.18 -10.82
CA ASP A 349 -38.29 46.90 -10.38
C ASP A 349 -38.15 45.87 -11.51
N THR A 350 -39.11 45.83 -12.43
CA THR A 350 -39.13 44.85 -13.54
C THR A 350 -37.97 45.07 -14.51
N ARG A 351 -37.65 46.34 -14.80
CA ARG A 351 -36.51 46.71 -15.67
C ARG A 351 -35.17 46.28 -15.07
N LYS A 352 -35.05 46.34 -13.74
CA LYS A 352 -33.84 45.95 -13.01
C LYS A 352 -33.65 44.43 -13.01
N GLN A 353 -34.73 43.67 -12.94
CA GLN A 353 -34.69 42.20 -13.04
C GLN A 353 -34.28 41.75 -14.46
N VAL A 354 -34.82 42.37 -15.51
CA VAL A 354 -34.44 42.07 -16.91
C VAL A 354 -32.95 42.33 -17.17
N LEU A 355 -32.42 43.47 -16.72
CA LEU A 355 -30.99 43.77 -16.85
C LEU A 355 -30.09 42.74 -16.13
N ARG A 356 -30.56 42.19 -15.00
CA ARG A 356 -29.83 41.19 -14.23
C ARG A 356 -29.75 39.85 -14.96
N VAL A 357 -30.82 39.47 -15.65
CA VAL A 357 -30.88 38.25 -16.49
C VAL A 357 -29.98 38.41 -17.73
N MET A 358 -30.04 39.55 -18.43
CA MET A 358 -29.16 39.79 -19.58
C MET A 358 -27.68 39.69 -19.21
N LYS A 359 -27.29 40.27 -18.06
CA LYS A 359 -25.90 40.20 -17.58
C LYS A 359 -25.45 38.78 -17.22
N LEU A 360 -26.36 37.93 -16.73
CA LEU A 360 -26.07 36.51 -16.49
C LEU A 360 -25.90 35.75 -17.81
N MET A 361 -26.67 36.09 -18.85
CA MET A 361 -26.54 35.47 -20.17
C MET A 361 -25.23 35.85 -20.88
N ASP A 362 -24.82 37.12 -20.80
CA ASP A 362 -23.54 37.56 -21.37
C ASP A 362 -22.35 36.84 -20.71
N ASN A 363 -22.39 36.66 -19.39
CA ASN A 363 -21.38 35.87 -18.68
C ASN A 363 -21.39 34.40 -19.11
N ALA A 364 -22.56 33.78 -19.25
CA ALA A 364 -22.67 32.39 -19.68
C ALA A 364 -22.14 32.19 -21.12
N ARG A 365 -22.43 33.12 -22.03
CA ARG A 365 -21.90 33.12 -23.40
C ARG A 365 -20.38 33.23 -23.40
N SER A 366 -19.81 34.15 -22.61
CA SER A 366 -18.36 34.34 -22.53
C SER A 366 -17.62 33.11 -21.98
N ILE A 367 -18.25 32.32 -21.11
CA ILE A 367 -17.68 31.06 -20.59
C ILE A 367 -17.71 29.95 -21.66
N LEU A 368 -18.76 29.90 -22.48
CA LEU A 368 -18.89 28.94 -23.58
C LEU A 368 -17.96 29.23 -24.75
N GLU A 369 -17.62 30.50 -24.99
CA GLU A 369 -16.68 30.90 -26.06
C GLU A 369 -15.20 30.73 -25.67
N ALA A 370 -14.91 30.57 -24.37
CA ALA A 370 -13.55 30.45 -23.84
C ALA A 370 -13.08 28.99 -23.63
N ASN A 371 -14.00 28.02 -23.73
CA ASN A 371 -13.73 26.59 -23.67
C ASN A 371 -14.01 25.96 -25.04
#